data_AF-A0A180GIY4-F1
#
_entry.id   AF-A0A180GIY4-F1
#
_cell.length_a   1.000
_cell.length_b   1.000
_cell.length_c   1.000
_cell.angle_alpha   90.00
_cell.angle_beta   90.00
_cell.angle_gamma   90.00
#
_symmetry.space_group_name_H-M   'P 1'
#
loop_
_entity.id
_entity.type
_entity.pdbx_description
1 polymer ?
#
loop_
_entity_poly.entity_id
_entity_poly.type
_entity_poly.pdbx_seq_one_letter_code
_entity_poly.pdbx_strand_id
1 'polypeptide(L)'
;MIGLFQENGPCKIKLDSTGLDSNPEAWNENANMIYVDQPVGTGYSFGTRTAKSTSEAMNDLYESIQLLLAHPLFAKFVGRPFGVWTESYGGHYAPVLVNLILEMNAQLEHSKQPGKVPIPVSSMGIGNGLTNPLVQYLAYITYAQSNPYNQSMVSKEMIQAASKDYSTPTTGCRDLIKACQSSLKAASCRQAQSFCNRKILSPLAGDRDVYDVRQVASNPYPPDLVPILNDPKFKSMIGVSPTLNWTESNEDVYNDFFSSGDWMLDSSKELERIINYGVRTLLYAGDADYIVNYQGVEALVTSLNTSSSQSFANQSFTDWVVDGEVAGNCKTAGSLSYLKIFEAGHEVPAYGKGKLGVGRAAKVFFDQTNDGRSICVPPNGGDSNLRQNNSNSPRDTLSATSALSRSFSSALFPLLACLYLAL
;
A
#
# COMPACT_ATOMS: atom_id res chain seq x y z
N MET A 1 -4.94 -11.46 -5.44
CA MET A 1 -5.90 -11.29 -6.55
C MET A 1 -7.05 -10.31 -6.26
N ILE A 2 -7.37 -10.02 -4.99
CA ILE A 2 -8.40 -9.03 -4.55
C ILE A 2 -8.29 -7.72 -5.34
N GLY A 3 -7.17 -7.00 -5.23
CA GLY A 3 -7.01 -5.72 -5.93
C GLY A 3 -7.11 -5.76 -7.46
N LEU A 4 -6.87 -6.93 -8.08
CA LEU A 4 -7.02 -7.10 -9.52
C LEU A 4 -8.50 -7.19 -9.93
N PHE A 5 -9.35 -7.88 -9.18
CA PHE A 5 -10.71 -8.20 -9.61
C PHE A 5 -11.82 -7.56 -8.77
N GLN A 6 -11.55 -7.05 -7.58
CA GLN A 6 -12.54 -6.32 -6.77
C GLN A 6 -12.32 -4.80 -6.83
N GLU A 7 -11.08 -4.37 -7.02
CA GLU A 7 -10.71 -2.96 -6.82
C GLU A 7 -10.34 -2.20 -8.10
N ASN A 8 -9.12 -2.37 -8.61
CA ASN A 8 -8.46 -1.39 -9.47
C ASN A 8 -7.83 -1.97 -10.75
N GLY A 9 -8.02 -3.28 -10.99
CA GLY A 9 -7.61 -3.92 -12.25
C GLY A 9 -8.54 -3.63 -13.43
N PRO A 10 -8.21 -4.15 -14.63
CA PRO A 10 -8.93 -3.88 -15.88
C PRO A 10 -10.33 -4.49 -15.94
N CYS A 11 -10.61 -5.47 -15.08
CA CYS A 11 -11.90 -6.13 -14.99
C CYS A 11 -12.32 -6.24 -13.52
N LYS A 12 -13.62 -6.09 -13.24
CA LYS A 12 -14.21 -6.18 -11.91
C LYS A 12 -15.18 -7.35 -11.82
N ILE A 13 -15.23 -8.01 -10.66
CA ILE A 13 -16.17 -9.07 -10.35
C ILE A 13 -17.61 -8.52 -10.41
N LYS A 14 -18.50 -9.29 -11.04
CA LYS A 14 -19.94 -9.01 -11.04
C LYS A 14 -20.50 -9.19 -9.65
N LEU A 15 -21.56 -8.45 -9.33
CA LEU A 15 -22.26 -8.57 -8.03
C LEU A 15 -22.78 -9.99 -7.74
N ASP A 16 -23.09 -10.77 -8.78
CA ASP A 16 -23.53 -12.15 -8.67
C ASP A 16 -22.38 -13.17 -8.65
N SER A 17 -21.12 -12.71 -8.69
CA SER A 17 -19.89 -13.54 -8.74
C SER A 17 -19.80 -14.49 -9.94
N THR A 18 -20.62 -14.30 -10.97
CA THR A 18 -20.68 -15.22 -12.14
C THR A 18 -19.68 -14.91 -13.24
N GLY A 19 -18.99 -13.77 -13.16
CA GLY A 19 -18.06 -13.32 -14.20
C GLY A 19 -17.44 -11.98 -13.89
N LEU A 20 -16.72 -11.43 -14.87
CA LEU A 20 -16.06 -10.13 -14.77
C LEU A 20 -16.65 -9.16 -15.80
N ASP A 21 -16.77 -7.89 -15.42
CA ASP A 21 -17.08 -6.76 -16.32
C ASP A 21 -15.85 -5.86 -16.48
N SER A 22 -15.79 -5.10 -17.57
CA SER A 22 -14.71 -4.12 -17.78
C SER A 22 -14.77 -3.02 -16.72
N ASN A 23 -13.60 -2.64 -16.20
CA ASN A 23 -13.46 -1.52 -15.27
C ASN A 23 -12.98 -0.26 -16.02
N PRO A 24 -13.83 0.75 -16.23
CA PRO A 24 -13.42 2.00 -16.88
C PRO A 24 -12.46 2.84 -16.02
N GLU A 25 -12.38 2.56 -14.71
CA GLU A 25 -11.51 3.28 -13.75
C GLU A 25 -10.27 2.45 -13.40
N ALA A 26 -9.82 1.58 -14.30
CA ALA A 26 -8.68 0.71 -14.07
C ALA A 26 -7.37 1.50 -13.99
N TRP A 27 -6.51 1.14 -13.03
CA TRP A 27 -5.24 1.83 -12.82
C TRP A 27 -4.23 1.55 -13.93
N ASN A 28 -4.39 0.44 -14.67
CA ASN A 28 -3.51 0.09 -15.78
C ASN A 28 -3.70 0.97 -17.03
N GLU A 29 -4.64 1.91 -17.04
CA GLU A 29 -4.76 2.91 -18.12
C GLU A 29 -3.58 3.89 -18.12
N ASN A 30 -2.99 4.16 -16.95
CA ASN A 30 -1.88 5.11 -16.78
C ASN A 30 -0.60 4.48 -16.20
N ALA A 31 -0.62 3.19 -15.87
CA ALA A 31 0.51 2.47 -15.30
C ALA A 31 0.61 1.03 -15.83
N ASN A 32 1.79 0.43 -15.75
CA ASN A 32 1.93 -1.01 -15.93
C ASN A 32 1.78 -1.65 -14.54
N MET A 33 0.68 -2.36 -14.32
CA MET A 33 0.33 -2.91 -13.00
C MET A 33 0.87 -4.34 -12.86
N ILE A 34 1.40 -4.65 -11.67
CA ILE A 34 1.79 -6.00 -11.27
C ILE A 34 1.05 -6.31 -9.98
N TYR A 35 0.24 -7.36 -9.99
CA TYR A 35 -0.44 -7.88 -8.81
C TYR A 35 0.27 -9.15 -8.37
N VAL A 36 0.78 -9.17 -7.14
CA VAL A 36 1.57 -10.28 -6.62
C VAL A 36 0.83 -10.92 -5.46
N ASP A 37 0.48 -12.20 -5.58
CA ASP A 37 0.10 -12.99 -4.43
C ASP A 37 1.38 -13.28 -3.62
N GLN A 38 1.44 -12.78 -2.40
CA GLN A 38 2.61 -12.93 -1.52
C GLN A 38 2.16 -12.92 -0.05
N PRO A 39 2.90 -13.57 0.87
CA PRO A 39 4.05 -14.46 0.64
C PRO A 39 3.65 -15.82 0.04
N VAL A 40 4.60 -16.76 -0.05
CA VAL A 40 4.33 -18.15 -0.46
C VAL A 40 3.22 -18.75 0.42
N GLY A 41 2.22 -19.36 -0.21
CA GLY A 41 0.99 -19.86 0.43
C GLY A 41 -0.23 -18.98 0.19
N THR A 42 -0.05 -17.70 -0.16
CA THR A 42 -1.14 -16.78 -0.50
C THR A 42 -1.63 -17.02 -1.94
N GLY A 43 -2.95 -17.15 -2.12
CA GLY A 43 -3.59 -17.23 -3.43
C GLY A 43 -2.99 -18.31 -4.32
N TYR A 44 -2.39 -17.90 -5.46
CA TYR A 44 -1.72 -18.83 -6.38
C TYR A 44 -0.22 -18.99 -6.15
N SER A 45 0.38 -18.30 -5.18
CA SER A 45 1.79 -18.48 -4.83
C SER A 45 1.97 -19.73 -3.97
N PHE A 46 2.69 -20.72 -4.49
CA PHE A 46 2.89 -22.02 -3.84
C PHE A 46 4.39 -22.35 -3.68
N GLY A 47 4.69 -23.23 -2.73
CA GLY A 47 6.07 -23.64 -2.43
C GLY A 47 6.27 -23.86 -0.94
N THR A 48 7.53 -23.91 -0.51
CA THR A 48 7.88 -24.00 0.91
C THR A 48 7.69 -22.64 1.58
N ARG A 49 6.83 -22.58 2.61
CA ARG A 49 6.62 -21.38 3.42
C ARG A 49 7.82 -21.13 4.34
N THR A 50 8.72 -20.25 3.91
CA THR A 50 9.92 -19.85 4.67
C THR A 50 9.75 -18.51 5.39
N ALA A 51 9.03 -17.57 4.78
CA ALA A 51 8.75 -16.27 5.38
C ALA A 51 7.66 -16.33 6.44
N LYS A 52 7.99 -15.89 7.66
CA LYS A 52 7.08 -15.85 8.82
C LYS A 52 6.87 -14.45 9.36
N SER A 53 7.46 -13.44 8.75
CA SER A 53 7.40 -12.04 9.16
C SER A 53 7.36 -11.14 7.94
N THR A 54 6.95 -9.89 8.14
CA THR A 54 6.95 -8.86 7.10
C THR A 54 8.35 -8.68 6.50
N SER A 55 9.39 -8.64 7.34
CA SER A 55 10.77 -8.48 6.86
C SER A 55 11.20 -9.63 5.93
N GLU A 56 10.94 -10.87 6.30
CA GLU A 56 11.26 -12.04 5.47
C GLU A 56 10.44 -12.05 4.17
N ALA A 57 9.14 -11.77 4.24
CA ALA A 57 8.27 -11.72 3.07
C ALA A 57 8.66 -10.61 2.09
N MET A 58 9.06 -9.44 2.58
CA MET A 58 9.49 -8.33 1.72
C MET A 58 10.88 -8.55 1.12
N ASN A 59 11.75 -9.32 1.78
CA ASN A 59 12.99 -9.80 1.17
C ASN A 59 12.69 -10.75 -0.01
N ASP A 60 11.82 -11.74 0.19
CA ASP A 60 11.42 -12.67 -0.88
C ASP A 60 10.75 -11.92 -2.05
N LEU A 61 9.93 -10.91 -1.76
CA LEU A 61 9.29 -10.09 -2.78
C LEU A 61 10.30 -9.19 -3.53
N TYR A 62 11.26 -8.58 -2.83
CA TYR A 62 12.34 -7.83 -3.46
C TYR A 62 13.15 -8.72 -4.42
N GLU A 63 13.52 -9.93 -3.98
CA GLU A 63 14.21 -10.90 -4.81
C GLU A 63 13.38 -11.29 -6.04
N SER A 64 12.08 -11.51 -5.86
CA SER A 64 11.15 -11.81 -6.95
C SER A 64 11.05 -10.66 -7.97
N ILE A 65 11.04 -9.40 -7.52
CA ILE A 65 11.04 -8.23 -8.41
C ILE A 65 12.37 -8.14 -9.18
N GLN A 66 13.51 -8.40 -8.53
CA GLN A 66 14.81 -8.42 -9.20
C GLN A 66 14.88 -9.52 -10.27
N LEU A 67 14.37 -10.72 -9.97
CA LEU A 67 14.28 -11.82 -10.94
C LEU A 67 13.38 -11.46 -12.12
N LEU A 68 12.23 -10.82 -11.86
CA LEU A 68 11.34 -10.34 -12.91
C LEU A 68 12.06 -9.35 -13.82
N LEU A 69 12.72 -8.33 -13.25
CA LEU A 69 13.42 -7.30 -14.02
C LEU A 69 14.66 -7.83 -14.76
N ALA A 70 15.29 -8.89 -14.27
CA ALA A 70 16.38 -9.58 -14.95
C ALA A 70 15.88 -10.44 -16.14
N HIS A 71 14.60 -10.82 -16.16
CA HIS A 71 14.04 -11.65 -17.22
C HIS A 71 13.99 -10.89 -18.57
N PRO A 72 14.41 -11.49 -19.71
CA PRO A 72 14.48 -10.79 -21.01
C PRO A 72 13.17 -10.13 -21.45
N LEU A 73 12.01 -10.73 -21.12
CA LEU A 73 10.70 -10.16 -21.46
C LEU A 73 10.38 -8.86 -20.71
N PHE A 74 10.97 -8.64 -19.53
CA PHE A 74 10.69 -7.52 -18.64
C PHE A 74 11.87 -6.56 -18.49
N ALA A 75 13.06 -6.89 -19.02
CA ALA A 75 14.25 -6.02 -18.99
C ALA A 75 14.00 -4.61 -19.55
N LYS A 76 13.04 -4.45 -20.49
CA LYS A 76 12.60 -3.15 -21.03
C LYS A 76 11.94 -2.21 -20.00
N PHE A 77 11.58 -2.71 -18.82
CA PHE A 77 10.99 -1.92 -17.74
C PHE A 77 12.02 -1.43 -16.71
N VAL A 78 13.26 -1.92 -16.77
CA VAL A 78 14.35 -1.48 -15.89
C VAL A 78 14.55 0.03 -15.99
N GLY A 79 14.69 0.69 -14.83
CA GLY A 79 14.89 2.14 -14.73
C GLY A 79 13.62 2.99 -14.89
N ARG A 80 12.44 2.39 -15.13
CA ARG A 80 11.18 3.13 -15.09
C ARG A 80 10.79 3.50 -13.65
N PRO A 81 10.13 4.65 -13.41
CA PRO A 81 9.56 4.98 -12.10
C PRO A 81 8.72 3.82 -11.58
N PHE A 82 9.00 3.42 -10.34
CA PHE A 82 8.34 2.32 -9.67
C PHE A 82 7.45 2.86 -8.54
N GLY A 83 6.24 2.32 -8.42
CA GLY A 83 5.30 2.67 -7.36
C GLY A 83 4.91 1.44 -6.55
N VAL A 84 4.79 1.58 -5.23
CA VAL A 84 4.32 0.50 -4.35
C VAL A 84 2.98 0.90 -3.75
N TRP A 85 1.92 0.17 -4.10
CA TRP A 85 0.57 0.45 -3.64
C TRP A 85 0.01 -0.78 -2.93
N THR A 86 -0.49 -0.58 -1.72
CA THR A 86 -0.97 -1.67 -0.85
C THR A 86 -2.16 -1.19 -0.03
N GLU A 87 -2.88 -2.13 0.59
CA GLU A 87 -3.92 -1.83 1.57
C GLU A 87 -3.85 -2.72 2.81
N SER A 88 -4.57 -2.36 3.87
CA SER A 88 -4.75 -3.23 5.04
C SER A 88 -3.44 -3.55 5.77
N TYR A 89 -3.09 -4.84 5.89
CA TYR A 89 -1.77 -5.29 6.37
C TYR A 89 -0.61 -4.81 5.47
N GLY A 90 -0.92 -4.31 4.27
CA GLY A 90 -0.05 -3.51 3.42
C GLY A 90 0.62 -2.32 4.12
N GLY A 91 0.02 -1.79 5.19
CA GLY A 91 0.66 -0.81 6.06
C GLY A 91 1.93 -1.31 6.78
N HIS A 92 2.10 -2.62 6.94
CA HIS A 92 3.37 -3.24 7.35
C HIS A 92 4.27 -3.49 6.13
N TYR A 93 3.70 -4.05 5.04
CA TYR A 93 4.47 -4.46 3.87
C TYR A 93 5.14 -3.30 3.13
N ALA A 94 4.39 -2.25 2.76
CA ALA A 94 4.89 -1.20 1.89
C ALA A 94 6.07 -0.41 2.50
N PRO A 95 6.01 0.04 3.78
CA PRO A 95 7.16 0.69 4.39
C PRO A 95 8.41 -0.20 4.42
N VAL A 96 8.26 -1.48 4.74
CA VAL A 96 9.41 -2.41 4.82
C VAL A 96 10.00 -2.68 3.44
N LEU A 97 9.16 -2.95 2.42
CA LEU A 97 9.63 -3.19 1.06
C LEU A 97 10.32 -1.97 0.45
N VAL A 98 9.70 -0.80 0.55
CA VAL A 98 10.26 0.41 -0.06
C VAL A 98 11.56 0.80 0.62
N ASN A 99 11.63 0.73 1.96
CA ASN A 99 12.88 0.98 2.68
C ASN A 99 14.00 0.00 2.25
N LEU A 100 13.67 -1.30 2.12
CA LEU A 100 14.61 -2.30 1.60
C LEU A 100 15.10 -1.96 0.19
N ILE A 101 14.20 -1.58 -0.73
CA ILE A 101 14.58 -1.18 -2.09
C ILE A 101 15.54 0.01 -2.06
N LEU A 102 15.27 1.03 -1.23
CA LEU A 102 16.14 2.21 -1.12
C LEU A 102 17.54 1.84 -0.58
N GLU A 103 17.62 0.97 0.42
CA GLU A 103 18.89 0.45 0.95
C GLU A 103 19.66 -0.33 -0.10
N MET A 104 18.99 -1.21 -0.84
CA MET A 104 19.62 -2.01 -1.90
C MET A 104 20.08 -1.14 -3.07
N ASN A 105 19.31 -0.15 -3.48
CA ASN A 105 19.73 0.82 -4.50
C ASN A 105 21.02 1.54 -4.08
N ALA A 106 21.09 2.03 -2.84
CA ALA A 106 22.30 2.69 -2.33
C ALA A 106 23.52 1.74 -2.33
N GLN A 107 23.32 0.45 -2.05
CA GLN A 107 24.40 -0.54 -2.13
C GLN A 107 24.87 -0.75 -3.59
N LEU A 108 23.95 -0.78 -4.55
CA LEU A 108 24.28 -0.96 -5.98
C LEU A 108 25.09 0.21 -6.57
N GLU A 109 24.95 1.42 -6.01
CA GLU A 109 25.77 2.58 -6.40
C GLU A 109 27.25 2.39 -6.03
N HIS A 110 27.53 1.69 -4.93
CA HIS A 110 28.88 1.51 -4.39
C HIS A 110 29.53 0.19 -4.82
N SER A 111 28.73 -0.82 -5.16
CA SER A 111 29.21 -2.15 -5.55
C SER A 111 28.36 -2.74 -6.66
N LYS A 112 28.99 -3.15 -7.76
CA LYS A 112 28.31 -3.88 -8.83
C LYS A 112 27.94 -5.27 -8.34
N GLN A 113 26.64 -5.51 -8.16
CA GLN A 113 26.11 -6.85 -7.88
C GLN A 113 25.56 -7.45 -9.20
N PRO A 114 26.19 -8.50 -9.76
CA PRO A 114 25.72 -9.13 -10.99
C PRO A 114 24.27 -9.58 -10.89
N GLY A 115 23.46 -9.28 -11.90
CA GLY A 115 22.05 -9.70 -11.97
C GLY A 115 21.07 -8.84 -11.15
N LYS A 116 21.54 -7.78 -10.49
CA LYS A 116 20.69 -6.83 -9.77
C LYS A 116 20.67 -5.48 -10.48
N VAL A 117 19.51 -4.82 -10.45
CA VAL A 117 19.30 -3.51 -11.06
C VAL A 117 18.66 -2.54 -10.07
N PRO A 118 18.97 -1.23 -10.14
CA PRO A 118 18.29 -0.24 -9.32
C PRO A 118 16.79 -0.18 -9.65
N ILE A 119 15.95 -0.08 -8.61
CA ILE A 119 14.49 0.10 -8.74
C ILE A 119 14.16 1.53 -8.29
N PRO A 120 13.93 2.48 -9.21
CA PRO A 120 13.74 3.89 -8.85
C PRO A 120 12.32 4.13 -8.31
N VAL A 121 12.14 3.93 -7.00
CA VAL A 121 10.86 4.17 -6.33
C VAL A 121 10.52 5.65 -6.35
N SER A 122 9.33 5.97 -6.84
CA SER A 122 8.84 7.34 -7.04
C SER A 122 7.59 7.65 -6.24
N SER A 123 6.75 6.63 -5.98
CA SER A 123 5.50 6.78 -5.24
C SER A 123 5.24 5.58 -4.32
N MET A 124 4.51 5.84 -3.25
CA MET A 124 3.97 4.83 -2.35
C MET A 124 2.54 5.19 -1.95
N GLY A 125 1.64 4.23 -2.03
CA GLY A 125 0.25 4.37 -1.57
C GLY A 125 -0.09 3.30 -0.53
N ILE A 126 -0.72 3.71 0.57
CA ILE A 126 -1.21 2.80 1.61
C ILE A 126 -2.66 3.15 1.91
N GLY A 127 -3.58 2.29 1.47
CA GLY A 127 -5.00 2.37 1.75
C GLY A 127 -5.36 1.66 3.03
N ASN A 128 -6.11 2.30 3.93
CA ASN A 128 -6.68 1.66 5.12
C ASN A 128 -5.62 0.78 5.83
N GLY A 129 -4.42 1.34 6.06
CA GLY A 129 -3.22 0.55 6.39
C GLY A 129 -2.88 0.48 7.88
N LEU A 130 -2.67 -0.73 8.42
CA LEU A 130 -2.13 -0.91 9.77
C LEU A 130 -0.61 -0.78 9.72
N THR A 131 -0.05 0.26 10.32
CA THR A 131 1.39 0.59 10.26
C THR A 131 2.01 0.70 11.65
N ASN A 132 1.32 1.36 12.59
CA ASN A 132 1.73 1.47 13.98
C ASN A 132 0.55 1.14 14.90
N PRO A 133 0.43 -0.13 15.32
CA PRO A 133 -0.63 -0.59 16.23
C PRO A 133 -0.73 0.22 17.52
N LEU A 134 0.38 0.70 18.08
CA LEU A 134 0.37 1.48 19.33
C LEU A 134 -0.47 2.75 19.21
N VAL A 135 -0.38 3.41 18.05
CA VAL A 135 -1.08 4.66 17.76
C VAL A 135 -2.50 4.39 17.25
N GLN A 136 -2.68 3.34 16.44
CA GLN A 136 -3.96 3.07 15.76
C GLN A 136 -5.00 2.37 16.64
N TYR A 137 -4.61 1.52 17.62
CA TYR A 137 -5.57 0.69 18.35
C TYR A 137 -6.57 1.45 19.23
N LEU A 138 -6.24 2.67 19.67
CA LEU A 138 -7.20 3.50 20.40
C LEU A 138 -8.41 3.83 19.52
N ALA A 139 -8.20 3.91 18.20
CA ALA A 139 -9.21 4.34 17.27
C ALA A 139 -10.37 3.34 17.11
N TYR A 140 -10.19 2.06 17.44
CA TYR A 140 -11.31 1.11 17.52
C TYR A 140 -12.36 1.57 18.55
N ILE A 141 -11.91 2.12 19.67
CA ILE A 141 -12.80 2.63 20.73
C ILE A 141 -13.51 3.89 20.26
N THR A 142 -12.75 4.86 19.73
CA THR A 142 -13.31 6.15 19.34
C THR A 142 -14.24 6.03 18.14
N TYR A 143 -13.91 5.18 17.16
CA TYR A 143 -14.73 4.95 15.98
C TYR A 143 -15.99 4.14 16.30
N ALA A 144 -15.90 3.10 17.14
CA ALA A 144 -17.08 2.35 17.59
C ALA A 144 -18.05 3.22 18.40
N GLN A 145 -17.53 4.19 19.15
CA GLN A 145 -18.31 5.17 19.87
C GLN A 145 -18.92 6.24 18.95
N SER A 146 -18.18 6.69 17.93
CA SER A 146 -18.61 7.73 16.99
C SER A 146 -17.95 7.56 15.63
N ASN A 147 -18.75 7.15 14.65
CA ASN A 147 -18.41 7.14 13.22
C ASN A 147 -19.34 8.10 12.45
N PRO A 148 -18.99 8.46 11.19
CA PRO A 148 -19.74 9.41 10.37
C PRO A 148 -21.17 8.99 10.01
N TYR A 149 -21.53 7.73 10.26
CA TYR A 149 -22.80 7.14 9.84
C TYR A 149 -23.88 7.16 10.93
N ASN A 150 -23.68 7.99 11.97
CA ASN A 150 -24.59 8.18 13.11
C ASN A 150 -24.95 6.86 13.82
N GLN A 151 -23.99 5.93 13.89
CA GLN A 151 -24.18 4.62 14.51
C GLN A 151 -23.20 4.44 15.67
N SER A 152 -23.72 4.27 16.88
CA SER A 152 -22.92 3.63 17.93
C SER A 152 -22.87 2.14 17.60
N MET A 153 -21.68 1.58 17.39
CA MET A 153 -21.54 0.19 16.96
C MET A 153 -21.86 -0.79 18.09
N VAL A 154 -21.61 -0.37 19.33
CA VAL A 154 -21.81 -1.17 20.54
C VAL A 154 -22.37 -0.34 21.70
N SER A 155 -22.69 -0.98 22.82
CA SER A 155 -23.22 -0.30 24.01
C SER A 155 -22.15 0.55 24.72
N LYS A 156 -22.60 1.52 25.52
CA LYS A 156 -21.69 2.38 26.30
C LYS A 156 -20.87 1.57 27.31
N GLU A 157 -21.44 0.50 27.86
CA GLU A 157 -20.79 -0.41 28.80
C GLU A 157 -19.64 -1.17 28.11
N MET A 158 -19.83 -1.59 26.85
CA MET A 158 -18.77 -2.20 26.05
C MET A 158 -17.63 -1.21 25.76
N ILE A 159 -17.94 0.03 25.42
CA ILE A 159 -16.93 1.09 25.24
C ILE A 159 -16.14 1.35 26.53
N GLN A 160 -16.82 1.42 27.68
CA GLN A 160 -16.16 1.58 28.97
C GLN A 160 -15.26 0.40 29.33
N ALA A 161 -15.73 -0.83 29.09
CA ALA A 161 -14.94 -2.04 29.31
C ALA A 161 -13.70 -2.07 28.42
N ALA A 162 -13.83 -1.78 27.13
CA ALA A 162 -12.72 -1.72 26.19
C ALA A 162 -11.73 -0.59 26.54
N SER A 163 -12.22 0.57 26.97
CA SER A 163 -11.37 1.68 27.44
C SER A 163 -10.50 1.27 28.62
N LYS A 164 -11.09 0.54 29.58
CA LYS A 164 -10.35 -0.03 30.70
C LYS A 164 -9.35 -1.10 30.24
N ASP A 165 -9.76 -2.04 29.40
CA ASP A 165 -8.87 -3.08 28.85
C ASP A 165 -7.74 -2.47 27.99
N TYR A 166 -7.94 -1.28 27.41
CA TYR A 166 -6.89 -0.56 26.70
C TYR A 166 -5.89 0.13 27.63
N SER A 167 -6.39 0.84 28.66
CA SER A 167 -5.59 1.75 29.49
C SER A 167 -5.06 1.16 30.79
N THR A 168 -5.43 -0.08 31.16
CA THR A 168 -4.96 -0.70 32.41
C THR A 168 -3.42 -0.79 32.39
N PRO A 169 -2.72 -0.23 33.39
CA PRO A 169 -1.26 -0.28 33.44
C PRO A 169 -0.74 -1.71 33.38
N THR A 170 0.39 -1.90 32.68
CA THR A 170 1.16 -3.16 32.50
C THR A 170 0.45 -4.34 31.84
N THR A 171 -0.88 -4.40 31.88
CA THR A 171 -1.69 -5.54 31.40
C THR A 171 -2.70 -5.16 30.33
N GLY A 172 -2.99 -3.86 30.17
CA GLY A 172 -3.87 -3.35 29.14
C GLY A 172 -3.22 -3.33 27.76
N CYS A 173 -4.05 -3.27 26.72
CA CYS A 173 -3.62 -3.38 25.33
C CYS A 173 -2.48 -2.40 24.99
N ARG A 174 -2.58 -1.13 25.40
CA ARG A 174 -1.55 -0.12 25.12
C ARG A 174 -0.17 -0.50 25.64
N ASP A 175 -0.10 -0.94 26.89
CA ASP A 175 1.18 -1.27 27.53
C ASP A 175 1.73 -2.62 27.04
N LEU A 176 0.85 -3.56 26.67
CA LEU A 176 1.26 -4.81 26.00
C LEU A 176 1.88 -4.54 24.62
N ILE A 177 1.30 -3.63 23.83
CA ILE A 177 1.89 -3.22 22.54
C ILE A 177 3.25 -2.56 22.76
N LYS A 178 3.38 -1.66 23.75
CA LYS A 178 4.69 -1.07 24.08
C LYS A 178 5.72 -2.12 24.50
N ALA A 179 5.31 -3.12 25.30
CA ALA A 179 6.19 -4.21 25.70
C ALA A 179 6.63 -5.05 24.49
N CYS A 180 5.72 -5.30 23.54
CA CYS A 180 6.06 -5.91 22.25
C CYS A 180 7.10 -5.08 21.49
N GLN A 181 6.80 -3.81 21.19
CA GLN A 181 7.64 -2.96 20.34
C GLN A 181 9.00 -2.63 20.97
N SER A 182 9.10 -2.59 22.30
CA SER A 182 10.38 -2.37 23.00
C SER A 182 11.23 -3.63 23.12
N SER A 183 10.62 -4.81 23.27
CA SER A 183 11.36 -6.06 23.44
C SER A 183 11.64 -6.79 22.12
N LEU A 184 10.80 -6.56 21.10
CA LEU A 184 10.76 -7.29 19.83
C LEU A 184 10.66 -8.81 19.99
N LYS A 185 10.21 -9.28 21.17
CA LYS A 185 10.06 -10.70 21.46
C LYS A 185 8.72 -11.18 20.92
N ALA A 186 8.77 -12.18 20.04
CA ALA A 186 7.59 -12.81 19.46
C ALA A 186 6.52 -13.19 20.50
N ALA A 187 6.92 -13.71 21.68
CA ALA A 187 5.99 -14.06 22.75
C ALA A 187 5.23 -12.83 23.32
N SER A 188 5.93 -11.73 23.56
CA SER A 188 5.31 -10.48 24.04
C SER A 188 4.38 -9.88 22.98
N CYS A 189 4.76 -9.95 21.72
CA CYS A 189 3.95 -9.47 20.60
C CYS A 189 2.70 -10.31 20.36
N ARG A 190 2.80 -11.65 20.43
CA ARG A 190 1.64 -12.56 20.39
C ARG A 190 0.67 -12.31 21.54
N GLN A 191 1.19 -12.06 22.73
CA GLN A 191 0.38 -11.73 23.89
C GLN A 191 -0.38 -10.42 23.64
N ALA A 192 0.29 -9.39 23.13
CA ALA A 192 -0.33 -8.13 22.75
C ALA A 192 -1.42 -8.34 21.69
N GLN A 193 -1.12 -9.02 20.58
CA GLN A 193 -2.08 -9.32 19.51
C GLN A 193 -3.31 -10.06 20.04
N SER A 194 -3.10 -11.15 20.77
CA SER A 194 -4.19 -11.96 21.33
C SER A 194 -5.07 -11.17 22.28
N PHE A 195 -4.47 -10.35 23.15
CA PHE A 195 -5.22 -9.54 24.10
C PHE A 195 -5.98 -8.42 23.39
N CYS A 196 -5.29 -7.61 22.61
CA CYS A 196 -5.85 -6.44 21.94
C CYS A 196 -6.93 -6.81 20.93
N ASN A 197 -6.74 -7.89 20.15
CA ASN A 197 -7.76 -8.30 19.17
C ASN A 197 -9.02 -8.78 19.87
N ARG A 198 -8.87 -9.62 20.89
CA ARG A 198 -9.99 -10.18 21.64
C ARG A 198 -10.74 -9.15 22.49
N LYS A 199 -10.04 -8.14 23.02
CA LYS A 199 -10.61 -7.18 23.98
C LYS A 199 -11.02 -5.85 23.38
N ILE A 200 -10.39 -5.46 22.28
CA ILE A 200 -10.59 -4.15 21.65
C ILE A 200 -11.14 -4.32 20.24
N LEU A 201 -10.36 -4.90 19.32
CA LEU A 201 -10.70 -4.94 17.89
C LEU A 201 -11.99 -5.72 17.59
N SER A 202 -12.06 -7.01 17.94
CA SER A 202 -13.19 -7.86 17.56
C SER A 202 -14.52 -7.49 18.23
N PRO A 203 -14.59 -7.25 19.56
CA PRO A 203 -15.89 -7.01 20.21
C PRO A 203 -16.51 -5.66 19.85
N LEU A 204 -15.72 -4.66 19.47
CA LEU A 204 -16.20 -3.31 19.17
C LEU A 204 -16.77 -3.16 17.75
N ALA A 205 -16.61 -4.18 16.88
CA ALA A 205 -17.29 -4.25 15.59
C ALA A 205 -18.82 -4.45 15.73
N GLY A 206 -19.28 -5.04 16.84
CA GLY A 206 -20.69 -5.35 17.05
C GLY A 206 -21.22 -6.36 16.03
N ASP A 207 -22.32 -6.01 15.37
CA ASP A 207 -22.99 -6.81 14.32
C ASP A 207 -22.64 -6.35 12.89
N ARG A 208 -21.69 -5.42 12.77
CA ARG A 208 -21.31 -4.79 11.50
C ARG A 208 -20.23 -5.55 10.79
N ASP A 209 -20.20 -5.39 9.47
CA ASP A 209 -19.04 -5.80 8.69
C ASP A 209 -17.83 -4.94 9.09
N VAL A 210 -16.69 -5.59 9.31
CA VAL A 210 -15.45 -4.93 9.74
C VAL A 210 -14.83 -4.10 8.62
N TYR A 211 -15.21 -4.36 7.37
CA TYR A 211 -14.73 -3.65 6.19
C TYR A 211 -15.66 -2.53 5.71
N ASP A 212 -16.93 -2.54 6.11
CA ASP A 212 -17.90 -1.48 5.85
C ASP A 212 -19.00 -1.45 6.91
N VAL A 213 -18.94 -0.48 7.83
CA VAL A 213 -19.90 -0.41 8.95
C VAL A 213 -21.34 -0.13 8.55
N ARG A 214 -21.58 0.28 7.30
CA ARG A 214 -22.93 0.49 6.77
C ARG A 214 -23.61 -0.85 6.48
N GLN A 215 -22.84 -1.93 6.35
CA GLN A 215 -23.31 -3.29 6.09
C GLN A 215 -23.38 -4.11 7.38
N VAL A 216 -24.19 -5.16 7.34
CA VAL A 216 -24.17 -6.24 8.34
C VAL A 216 -23.16 -7.30 7.91
N ALA A 217 -22.54 -7.98 8.88
CA ALA A 217 -21.48 -8.96 8.62
C ALA A 217 -21.88 -10.13 7.70
N SER A 218 -23.18 -10.39 7.52
CA SER A 218 -23.69 -11.46 6.64
C SER A 218 -23.76 -11.08 5.16
N ASN A 219 -23.44 -9.83 4.80
CA ASN A 219 -23.48 -9.34 3.41
C ASN A 219 -22.20 -8.56 3.09
N PRO A 220 -21.03 -9.22 3.06
CA PRO A 220 -19.77 -8.56 2.77
C PRO A 220 -19.75 -8.01 1.35
N TYR A 221 -19.06 -6.90 1.17
CA TYR A 221 -18.79 -6.28 -0.13
C TYR A 221 -17.32 -5.90 -0.19
N PRO A 222 -16.59 -6.18 -1.29
CA PRO A 222 -17.08 -6.68 -2.60
C PRO A 222 -17.42 -8.19 -2.68
N PRO A 223 -18.02 -8.66 -3.80
CA PRO A 223 -18.41 -10.06 -3.99
C PRO A 223 -17.24 -11.05 -3.97
N ASP A 224 -17.51 -12.30 -3.57
CA ASP A 224 -16.53 -13.39 -3.44
C ASP A 224 -15.88 -13.79 -4.78
N LEU A 225 -14.55 -13.87 -4.79
CA LEU A 225 -13.75 -14.28 -5.94
C LEU A 225 -13.53 -15.80 -6.03
N VAL A 226 -13.78 -16.56 -4.96
CA VAL A 226 -13.52 -18.01 -4.90
C VAL A 226 -14.16 -18.78 -6.07
N PRO A 227 -15.43 -18.53 -6.46
CA PRO A 227 -16.06 -19.29 -7.54
C PRO A 227 -15.33 -19.13 -8.89
N ILE A 228 -14.97 -17.90 -9.27
CA ILE A 228 -14.33 -17.65 -10.57
C ILE A 228 -12.85 -18.06 -10.57
N LEU A 229 -12.12 -17.77 -9.49
CA LEU A 229 -10.71 -18.11 -9.37
C LEU A 229 -10.48 -19.62 -9.19
N ASN A 230 -11.54 -20.37 -8.84
CA ASN A 230 -11.49 -21.82 -8.83
C ASN A 230 -12.09 -22.51 -10.07
N ASP A 231 -12.62 -21.76 -11.04
CA ASP A 231 -13.12 -22.34 -12.29
C ASP A 231 -11.96 -23.00 -13.08
N PRO A 232 -12.10 -24.27 -13.51
CA PRO A 232 -11.04 -24.96 -14.23
C PRO A 232 -10.63 -24.31 -15.55
N LYS A 233 -11.57 -23.67 -16.26
CA LYS A 233 -11.25 -22.95 -17.51
C LYS A 233 -10.46 -21.69 -17.18
N PHE A 234 -10.86 -20.95 -16.14
CA PHE A 234 -10.13 -19.79 -15.67
C PHE A 234 -8.68 -20.14 -15.29
N LYS A 235 -8.47 -21.14 -14.42
CA LYS A 235 -7.11 -21.58 -14.03
C LYS A 235 -6.26 -21.98 -15.24
N SER A 236 -6.84 -22.72 -16.18
CA SER A 236 -6.15 -23.13 -17.41
C SER A 236 -5.69 -21.94 -18.26
N MET A 237 -6.54 -20.90 -18.40
CA MET A 237 -6.20 -19.70 -19.18
C MET A 237 -5.01 -18.91 -18.60
N ILE A 238 -4.86 -18.89 -17.27
CA ILE A 238 -3.77 -18.17 -16.60
C ILE A 238 -2.58 -19.06 -16.23
N GLY A 239 -2.58 -20.32 -16.66
CA GLY A 239 -1.47 -21.26 -16.42
C GLY A 239 -1.34 -21.76 -14.97
N VAL A 240 -2.42 -21.70 -14.19
CA VAL A 240 -2.46 -22.22 -12.81
C VAL A 240 -2.79 -23.72 -12.82
N SER A 241 -2.12 -24.47 -11.95
CA SER A 241 -2.40 -25.90 -11.76
C SER A 241 -3.87 -26.15 -11.41
N PRO A 242 -4.54 -27.14 -12.04
CA PRO A 242 -5.93 -27.47 -11.72
C PRO A 242 -6.13 -27.92 -10.26
N THR A 243 -5.07 -28.41 -9.60
CA THR A 243 -5.10 -28.88 -8.21
C THR A 243 -4.86 -27.78 -7.18
N LEU A 244 -4.38 -26.60 -7.59
CA LEU A 244 -4.15 -25.47 -6.69
C LEU A 244 -5.46 -24.71 -6.55
N ASN A 245 -6.04 -24.72 -5.35
CA ASN A 245 -7.23 -23.93 -5.06
C ASN A 245 -6.82 -22.53 -4.58
N TRP A 246 -7.46 -21.53 -5.17
CA TRP A 246 -7.34 -20.17 -4.68
C TRP A 246 -8.23 -20.01 -3.44
N THR A 247 -7.66 -19.41 -2.41
CA THR A 247 -8.41 -18.90 -1.24
C THR A 247 -8.06 -17.44 -1.06
N GLU A 248 -9.01 -16.67 -0.55
CA GLU A 248 -8.83 -15.23 -0.30
C GLU A 248 -7.75 -14.96 0.74
N SER A 249 -7.76 -15.75 1.82
CA SER A 249 -6.74 -15.75 2.86
C SER A 249 -6.25 -17.18 3.13
N ASN A 250 -5.08 -17.30 3.77
CA ASN A 250 -4.48 -18.57 4.14
C ASN A 250 -4.16 -18.58 5.64
N GLU A 251 -4.83 -19.47 6.39
CA GLU A 251 -4.69 -19.56 7.85
C GLU A 251 -3.28 -19.97 8.28
N ASP A 252 -2.59 -20.80 7.49
CA ASP A 252 -1.21 -21.18 7.80
C ASP A 252 -0.27 -19.98 7.70
N VAL A 253 -0.43 -19.14 6.66
CA VAL A 253 0.34 -17.90 6.50
C VAL A 253 0.03 -16.93 7.64
N TYR A 254 -1.25 -16.79 7.99
CA TYR A 254 -1.65 -16.00 9.16
C TYR A 254 -0.99 -16.52 10.44
N ASN A 255 -0.96 -17.84 10.64
CA ASN A 255 -0.36 -18.47 11.81
C ASN A 255 1.16 -18.30 11.85
N ASP A 256 1.85 -18.30 10.71
CA ASP A 256 3.28 -18.00 10.65
C ASP A 256 3.56 -16.57 11.13
N PHE A 257 2.80 -15.58 10.65
CA PHE A 257 2.92 -14.17 11.03
C PHE A 257 2.50 -13.91 12.48
N PHE A 258 1.44 -14.56 12.93
CA PHE A 258 1.08 -14.58 14.34
C PHE A 258 2.23 -15.16 15.16
N SER A 259 2.83 -16.27 14.72
CA SER A 259 3.91 -16.95 15.46
C SER A 259 5.15 -16.07 15.62
N SER A 260 5.49 -15.20 14.66
CA SER A 260 6.60 -14.26 14.79
C SER A 260 6.23 -13.02 15.62
N GLY A 261 4.93 -12.75 15.82
CA GLY A 261 4.43 -11.58 16.54
C GLY A 261 4.36 -10.32 15.67
N ASP A 262 4.37 -10.47 14.34
CA ASP A 262 4.56 -9.38 13.38
C ASP A 262 3.47 -8.29 13.48
N TRP A 263 2.23 -8.68 13.76
CA TRP A 263 1.05 -7.79 13.80
C TRP A 263 1.22 -6.57 14.71
N MET A 264 1.97 -6.70 15.81
CA MET A 264 2.11 -5.65 16.83
C MET A 264 3.38 -4.81 16.67
N LEU A 265 4.18 -5.07 15.64
CA LEU A 265 5.39 -4.33 15.33
C LEU A 265 5.06 -2.95 14.72
N ASP A 266 6.04 -2.05 14.79
CA ASP A 266 5.93 -0.68 14.28
C ASP A 266 6.72 -0.54 12.97
N SER A 267 6.03 -0.20 11.89
CA SER A 267 6.64 0.08 10.57
C SER A 267 6.68 1.58 10.24
N SER A 268 6.33 2.45 11.20
CA SER A 268 6.28 3.90 11.00
C SER A 268 7.66 4.53 10.83
N LYS A 269 8.73 3.89 11.33
CA LYS A 269 10.10 4.40 11.19
C LYS A 269 10.62 4.26 9.77
N GLU A 270 10.34 3.15 9.12
CA GLU A 270 10.56 2.93 7.69
C GLU A 270 9.79 3.97 6.88
N LEU A 271 8.50 4.17 7.21
CA LEU A 271 7.65 5.16 6.57
C LEU A 271 8.20 6.59 6.70
N GLU A 272 8.67 6.99 7.89
CA GLU A 272 9.33 8.28 8.12
C GLU A 272 10.60 8.44 7.26
N ARG A 273 11.44 7.40 7.15
CA ARG A 273 12.63 7.41 6.29
C ARG A 273 12.26 7.60 4.82
N ILE A 274 11.25 6.90 4.35
CA ILE A 274 10.76 6.95 2.96
C ILE A 274 10.24 8.35 2.60
N ILE A 275 9.43 8.95 3.48
CA ILE A 275 8.92 10.32 3.29
C ILE A 275 10.07 11.31 3.22
N ASN A 276 11.03 11.22 4.14
CA ASN A 276 12.21 12.10 4.19
C ASN A 276 13.17 11.91 3.01
N TYR A 277 13.23 10.70 2.44
CA TYR A 277 13.96 10.43 1.20
C TYR A 277 13.34 11.17 0.00
N GLY A 278 12.06 11.54 0.10
CA GLY A 278 11.34 12.28 -0.94
C GLY A 278 10.44 11.40 -1.81
N VAL A 279 10.21 10.13 -1.45
CA VAL A 279 9.22 9.28 -2.11
C VAL A 279 7.83 9.87 -1.86
N ARG A 280 7.08 10.11 -2.93
CA ARG A 280 5.73 10.67 -2.83
C ARG A 280 4.80 9.65 -2.19
N THR A 281 4.34 9.95 -0.99
CA THR A 281 3.62 9.02 -0.13
C THR A 281 2.19 9.50 0.06
N LEU A 282 1.22 8.67 -0.30
CA LEU A 282 -0.20 8.86 -0.03
C LEU A 282 -0.67 7.82 0.99
N LEU A 283 -1.07 8.29 2.17
CA LEU A 283 -1.85 7.50 3.11
C LEU A 283 -3.33 7.84 2.89
N TYR A 284 -4.16 6.85 2.65
CA TYR A 284 -5.58 7.10 2.42
C TYR A 284 -6.47 6.14 3.20
N ALA A 285 -7.68 6.57 3.53
CA ALA A 285 -8.62 5.75 4.31
C ALA A 285 -10.06 6.05 3.90
N GLY A 286 -10.82 5.00 3.59
CA GLY A 286 -12.27 5.06 3.54
C GLY A 286 -12.88 5.32 4.92
N ASP A 287 -13.83 6.25 5.01
CA ASP A 287 -14.43 6.66 6.29
C ASP A 287 -15.50 5.70 6.83
N ALA A 288 -15.87 4.66 6.08
CA ALA A 288 -16.77 3.58 6.49
C ALA A 288 -16.03 2.30 6.96
N ASP A 289 -14.71 2.23 6.78
CA ASP A 289 -13.90 1.11 7.27
C ASP A 289 -13.80 1.13 8.80
N TYR A 290 -13.98 -0.03 9.43
CA TYR A 290 -13.78 -0.21 10.86
C TYR A 290 -12.39 -0.77 11.19
N ILE A 291 -11.98 -1.84 10.50
CA ILE A 291 -10.80 -2.62 10.87
C ILE A 291 -9.52 -1.82 10.73
N VAL A 292 -9.46 -0.87 9.79
CA VAL A 292 -8.41 0.15 9.76
C VAL A 292 -9.01 1.53 9.50
N ASN A 293 -9.89 1.91 10.42
CA ASN A 293 -10.65 3.15 10.34
C ASN A 293 -9.80 4.42 10.19
N TYR A 294 -10.40 5.43 9.54
CA TYR A 294 -9.75 6.69 9.24
C TYR A 294 -9.20 7.42 10.48
N GLN A 295 -9.83 7.29 11.66
CA GLN A 295 -9.36 7.95 12.88
C GLN A 295 -7.99 7.39 13.31
N GLY A 296 -7.79 6.08 13.14
CA GLY A 296 -6.50 5.44 13.36
C GLY A 296 -5.45 5.92 12.36
N VAL A 297 -5.81 6.02 11.08
CA VAL A 297 -4.90 6.51 10.05
C VAL A 297 -4.54 7.99 10.26
N GLU A 298 -5.50 8.85 10.63
CA GLU A 298 -5.24 10.25 11.01
C GLU A 298 -4.30 10.35 12.22
N ALA A 299 -4.48 9.49 13.23
CA ALA A 299 -3.60 9.41 14.39
C ALA A 299 -2.17 8.97 14.00
N LEU A 300 -2.05 7.96 13.13
CA LEU A 300 -0.76 7.54 12.57
C LEU A 300 -0.07 8.71 11.87
N VAL A 301 -0.73 9.36 10.91
CA VAL A 301 -0.15 10.46 10.14
C VAL A 301 0.31 11.60 11.06
N THR A 302 -0.48 11.91 12.09
CA THR A 302 -0.15 12.93 13.09
C THR A 302 1.06 12.55 13.96
N SER A 303 1.27 11.25 14.19
CA SER A 303 2.37 10.74 15.02
C SER A 303 3.72 10.67 14.30
N LEU A 304 3.73 10.71 12.96
CA LEU A 304 4.95 10.59 12.17
C LEU A 304 5.92 11.74 12.47
N ASN A 305 7.20 11.40 12.63
CA ASN A 305 8.29 12.36 12.80
C ASN A 305 9.11 12.50 11.52
N THR A 306 8.69 13.42 10.65
CA THR A 306 9.31 13.71 9.35
C THR A 306 9.72 15.17 9.27
N SER A 307 10.55 15.50 8.28
CA SER A 307 10.89 16.87 7.90
C SER A 307 9.65 17.73 7.60
N SER A 308 8.53 17.12 7.21
CA SER A 308 7.28 17.80 6.89
C SER A 308 6.27 17.82 8.04
N SER A 309 6.53 17.18 9.19
CA SER A 309 5.53 16.99 10.25
C SER A 309 5.01 18.29 10.85
N GLN A 310 5.86 19.31 11.03
CA GLN A 310 5.42 20.62 11.51
C GLN A 310 4.53 21.33 10.49
N SER A 311 4.92 21.30 9.21
CA SER A 311 4.13 21.89 8.12
C SER A 311 2.82 21.15 7.94
N PHE A 312 2.83 19.83 8.10
CA PHE A 312 1.63 19.01 8.11
C PHE A 312 0.77 19.45 9.28
N ALA A 313 1.21 19.38 10.54
CA ALA A 313 0.44 19.78 11.71
C ALA A 313 -0.26 21.15 11.57
N ASN A 314 0.42 22.15 10.98
CA ASN A 314 -0.10 23.51 10.78
C ASN A 314 -1.17 23.65 9.67
N GLN A 315 -1.32 22.67 8.78
CA GLN A 315 -2.35 22.72 7.74
C GLN A 315 -3.73 22.29 8.26
N SER A 316 -4.77 22.92 7.73
CA SER A 316 -6.17 22.51 7.91
C SER A 316 -6.57 21.50 6.84
N PHE A 317 -7.52 20.63 7.17
CA PHE A 317 -8.18 19.80 6.17
C PHE A 317 -8.88 20.66 5.12
N THR A 318 -8.75 20.27 3.86
CA THR A 318 -9.45 20.90 2.73
C THR A 318 -10.33 19.86 2.06
N ASP A 319 -11.48 20.30 1.53
CA ASP A 319 -12.33 19.46 0.69
C ASP A 319 -11.56 19.01 -0.56
N TRP A 320 -11.55 17.71 -0.78
CA TRP A 320 -11.03 17.11 -1.98
C TRP A 320 -12.18 16.86 -2.95
N VAL A 321 -12.12 17.52 -4.10
CA VAL A 321 -13.21 17.54 -5.09
C VAL A 321 -12.81 16.72 -6.32
N VAL A 322 -13.69 15.80 -6.72
CA VAL A 322 -13.55 14.98 -7.92
C VAL A 322 -14.79 15.19 -8.78
N ASP A 323 -14.60 15.53 -10.06
CA ASP A 323 -15.68 15.77 -11.03
C ASP A 323 -16.83 16.66 -10.51
N GLY A 324 -16.49 17.67 -9.68
CA GLY A 324 -17.43 18.61 -9.08
C GLY A 324 -18.13 18.13 -7.80
N GLU A 325 -17.83 16.92 -7.31
CA GLU A 325 -18.36 16.36 -6.07
C GLU A 325 -17.29 16.37 -4.98
N VAL A 326 -17.65 16.74 -3.75
CA VAL A 326 -16.74 16.60 -2.60
C VAL A 326 -16.60 15.11 -2.29
N ALA A 327 -15.45 14.53 -2.63
CA ALA A 327 -15.16 13.11 -2.51
C ALA A 327 -14.47 12.75 -1.18
N GLY A 328 -13.95 13.73 -0.46
CA GLY A 328 -13.22 13.50 0.77
C GLY A 328 -12.61 14.75 1.37
N ASN A 329 -11.73 14.56 2.35
CA ASN A 329 -10.87 15.62 2.89
C ASN A 329 -9.41 15.20 2.82
N CYS A 330 -8.54 16.16 2.52
CA CYS A 330 -7.14 15.87 2.36
C CYS A 330 -6.25 16.88 3.09
N LYS A 331 -4.97 16.49 3.24
CA LYS A 331 -3.89 17.32 3.75
C LYS A 331 -2.57 16.92 3.08
N THR A 332 -1.76 17.88 2.64
CA THR A 332 -0.50 17.60 1.91
C THR A 332 0.62 18.50 2.38
N ALA A 333 1.74 17.93 2.85
CA ALA A 333 2.96 18.67 3.16
C ALA A 333 4.18 17.93 2.61
N GLY A 334 4.98 18.62 1.78
CA GLY A 334 6.13 18.02 1.13
C GLY A 334 5.74 16.83 0.25
N SER A 335 6.38 15.68 0.49
CA SER A 335 6.11 14.41 -0.18
C SER A 335 4.95 13.61 0.44
N LEU A 336 4.43 14.02 1.61
CA LEU A 336 3.37 13.31 2.34
C LEU A 336 1.99 13.91 2.06
N SER A 337 1.05 13.07 1.65
CA SER A 337 -0.38 13.39 1.59
C SER A 337 -1.20 12.40 2.43
N TYR A 338 -2.21 12.92 3.09
CA TYR A 338 -3.29 12.13 3.69
C TYR A 338 -4.61 12.44 2.97
N LEU A 339 -5.40 11.42 2.71
CA LEU A 339 -6.72 11.54 2.11
C LEU A 339 -7.74 10.66 2.84
N LYS A 340 -8.76 11.29 3.42
CA LYS A 340 -9.98 10.60 3.85
C LYS A 340 -10.96 10.56 2.70
N ILE A 341 -11.43 9.38 2.32
CA ILE A 341 -12.43 9.18 1.27
C ILE A 341 -13.79 8.96 1.92
N PHE A 342 -14.76 9.78 1.53
CA PHE A 342 -16.12 9.65 2.01
C PHE A 342 -16.84 8.48 1.35
N GLU A 343 -17.69 7.79 2.11
CA GLU A 343 -18.56 6.72 1.64
C GLU A 343 -17.83 5.49 1.07
N ALA A 344 -16.55 5.31 1.44
CA ALA A 344 -15.74 4.15 1.08
C ALA A 344 -15.44 3.28 2.31
N GLY A 345 -15.53 1.96 2.13
CA GLY A 345 -15.08 0.98 3.11
C GLY A 345 -13.58 0.68 2.97
N HIS A 346 -13.19 -0.54 3.31
CA HIS A 346 -11.80 -0.99 3.36
C HIS A 346 -11.13 -0.97 1.98
N GLU A 347 -11.76 -1.63 1.00
CA GLU A 347 -11.32 -1.70 -0.40
C GLU A 347 -11.75 -0.44 -1.17
N VAL A 348 -11.16 0.72 -0.85
CA VAL A 348 -11.58 2.03 -1.39
C VAL A 348 -11.91 2.06 -2.90
N PRO A 349 -11.13 1.44 -3.80
CA PRO A 349 -11.44 1.46 -5.24
C PRO A 349 -12.69 0.67 -5.66
N ALA A 350 -13.27 -0.14 -4.77
CA ALA A 350 -14.55 -0.80 -4.97
C ALA A 350 -15.76 0.10 -4.68
N TYR A 351 -15.56 1.30 -4.11
CA TYR A 351 -16.66 2.19 -3.74
C TYR A 351 -16.86 3.35 -4.72
N GLY A 352 -18.10 3.84 -4.77
CA GLY A 352 -18.49 5.09 -5.41
C GLY A 352 -19.15 6.02 -4.39
N LYS A 353 -19.39 7.28 -4.78
CA LYS A 353 -20.03 8.28 -3.91
C LYS A 353 -20.88 9.25 -4.71
N GLY A 354 -22.15 9.40 -4.34
CA GLY A 354 -23.05 10.34 -5.01
C GLY A 354 -23.10 10.11 -6.52
N LYS A 355 -22.58 11.07 -7.31
CA LYS A 355 -22.48 10.94 -8.78
C LYS A 355 -21.18 10.30 -9.27
N LEU A 356 -20.20 10.08 -8.39
CA LEU A 356 -18.95 9.42 -8.72
C LEU A 356 -19.20 7.91 -8.84
N GLY A 357 -18.93 7.38 -10.03
CA GLY A 357 -18.96 5.95 -10.29
C GLY A 357 -17.95 5.18 -9.42
N VAL A 358 -18.17 3.86 -9.31
CA VAL A 358 -17.31 2.96 -8.55
C VAL A 358 -15.86 3.02 -9.02
N GLY A 359 -14.95 3.33 -8.11
CA GLY A 359 -13.51 3.45 -8.37
C GLY A 359 -13.05 4.79 -8.91
N ARG A 360 -13.96 5.73 -9.23
CA ARG A 360 -13.60 7.01 -9.84
C ARG A 360 -12.71 7.86 -8.94
N ALA A 361 -13.07 7.99 -7.67
CA ALA A 361 -12.24 8.69 -6.69
C ALA A 361 -10.85 8.03 -6.59
N ALA A 362 -10.79 6.71 -6.52
CA ALA A 362 -9.54 5.98 -6.43
C ALA A 362 -8.62 6.19 -7.64
N LYS A 363 -9.18 6.17 -8.85
CA LYS A 363 -8.44 6.46 -10.07
C LYS A 363 -7.83 7.86 -10.05
N VAL A 364 -8.58 8.86 -9.57
CA VAL A 364 -8.11 10.25 -9.55
C VAL A 364 -6.95 10.45 -8.56
N PHE A 365 -7.03 9.94 -7.32
CA PHE A 365 -5.89 10.09 -6.40
C PHE A 365 -4.67 9.31 -6.88
N PHE A 366 -4.87 8.16 -7.55
CA PHE A 366 -3.79 7.36 -8.08
C PHE A 366 -3.05 8.12 -9.18
N ASP A 367 -3.79 8.67 -10.14
CA ASP A 367 -3.23 9.50 -11.21
C ASP A 367 -2.54 10.75 -10.65
N GLN A 368 -3.19 11.48 -9.74
CA GLN A 368 -2.60 12.67 -9.11
C GLN A 368 -1.26 12.34 -8.44
N THR A 369 -1.20 11.25 -7.69
CA THR A 369 0.02 10.82 -7.02
C THR A 369 1.12 10.49 -8.04
N ASN A 370 0.83 9.64 -9.01
CA ASN A 370 1.86 9.16 -9.95
C ASN A 370 2.29 10.21 -10.99
N ASP A 371 1.43 11.18 -11.29
CA ASP A 371 1.76 12.34 -12.14
C ASP A 371 2.60 13.41 -11.39
N GLY A 372 2.75 13.26 -10.08
CA GLY A 372 3.45 14.22 -9.23
C GLY A 372 2.61 15.46 -8.86
N ARG A 373 1.29 15.40 -9.05
CA ARG A 373 0.35 16.46 -8.68
C ARG A 373 0.08 16.43 -7.17
N SER A 374 -0.31 17.58 -6.61
CA SER A 374 -0.81 17.62 -5.23
C SER A 374 -2.17 16.93 -5.15
N ILE A 375 -2.41 16.19 -4.06
CA ILE A 375 -3.75 15.63 -3.77
C ILE A 375 -4.68 16.78 -3.37
N CYS A 376 -4.20 17.65 -2.49
CA CYS A 376 -4.92 18.85 -2.10
C CYS A 376 -4.62 19.98 -3.08
N VAL A 377 -5.48 20.13 -4.07
CA VAL A 377 -5.51 21.31 -4.94
C VAL A 377 -6.64 22.21 -4.45
N PRO A 378 -6.38 23.48 -4.11
CA PRO A 378 -7.45 24.42 -3.79
C PRO A 378 -8.39 24.56 -4.99
N PRO A 379 -9.71 24.72 -4.82
CA PRO A 379 -10.68 24.84 -5.91
C PRO A 379 -10.34 25.92 -6.97
N ASN A 380 -9.48 26.88 -6.64
CA ASN A 380 -9.07 28.00 -7.49
C ASN A 380 -7.56 28.04 -7.83
N GLY A 381 -6.79 26.99 -7.57
CA GLY A 381 -5.34 26.97 -7.78
C GLY A 381 -4.94 26.11 -8.99
N GLY A 382 -4.65 26.74 -10.13
CA GLY A 382 -4.01 26.07 -11.26
C GLY A 382 -2.63 25.51 -10.86
N ASP A 383 -2.33 24.32 -11.36
CA ASP A 383 -1.10 23.56 -11.13
C ASP A 383 0.15 24.41 -11.44
N SER A 384 0.82 24.97 -10.42
CA SER A 384 2.16 25.51 -10.59
C SER A 384 3.15 24.36 -10.48
N ASN A 385 3.44 23.73 -11.62
CA ASN A 385 4.55 22.82 -11.91
C ASN A 385 5.60 22.66 -10.78
N LEU A 386 5.53 21.56 -10.02
CA LEU A 386 6.65 21.06 -9.20
C LEU A 386 7.74 20.34 -10.03
N ARG A 387 7.94 20.75 -11.29
CA ARG A 387 9.05 20.27 -12.16
C ARG A 387 10.30 21.16 -12.10
N GLN A 388 10.32 22.23 -11.30
CA GLN A 388 11.50 23.07 -11.12
C GLN A 388 11.93 23.08 -9.66
N ASN A 389 12.87 22.21 -9.30
CA ASN A 389 13.99 22.47 -8.37
C ASN A 389 14.73 21.17 -8.02
N ASN A 390 15.33 20.52 -9.02
CA ASN A 390 16.36 19.51 -8.76
C ASN A 390 17.55 19.67 -9.72
N SER A 391 18.05 20.91 -9.80
CA SER A 391 19.35 21.21 -10.39
C SER A 391 20.21 21.97 -9.37
N ASN A 392 20.59 21.30 -8.28
CA ASN A 392 21.71 21.70 -7.43
C ASN A 392 22.60 20.47 -7.24
N SER A 393 23.37 20.16 -8.28
CA SER A 393 24.59 19.37 -8.13
C SER A 393 25.71 20.35 -7.73
N PRO A 394 26.51 20.11 -6.69
CA PRO A 394 27.58 21.02 -6.33
C PRO A 394 28.69 20.94 -7.38
N ARG A 395 28.86 22.02 -8.15
CA ARG A 395 30.12 22.30 -8.84
C ARG A 395 30.98 23.17 -7.93
N ASP A 396 32.16 22.66 -7.62
CA ASP A 396 33.44 23.34 -7.41
C ASP A 396 34.44 22.22 -7.11
N THR A 397 35.66 22.11 -7.62
CA THR A 397 36.57 22.95 -8.42
C THR A 397 37.73 22.03 -8.76
N LEU A 398 38.22 21.97 -10.00
CA LEU A 398 39.62 21.62 -10.29
C LEU A 398 40.01 22.06 -11.71
N SER A 399 40.72 23.18 -11.72
CA SER A 399 41.80 23.62 -12.61
C SER A 399 41.98 22.96 -13.99
N ALA A 400 42.06 23.84 -14.98
CA ALA A 400 42.58 23.68 -16.34
C ALA A 400 43.86 22.85 -16.47
N THR A 401 44.00 22.10 -17.56
CA THR A 401 44.87 22.43 -18.71
C THR A 401 44.88 21.33 -19.78
N SER A 402 45.24 21.77 -21.00
CA SER A 402 45.61 21.02 -22.21
C SER A 402 44.49 20.69 -23.21
N ALA A 403 44.43 21.59 -24.20
CA ALA A 403 43.86 21.36 -25.50
C ALA A 403 44.60 20.24 -26.25
N LEU A 404 43.85 19.45 -27.02
CA LEU A 404 44.32 18.90 -28.29
C LEU A 404 43.10 18.60 -29.17
N SER A 405 42.87 19.51 -30.09
CA SER A 405 42.07 19.32 -31.29
C SER A 405 42.60 18.15 -32.13
N ARG A 406 41.73 17.29 -32.64
CA ARG A 406 41.88 16.71 -33.98
C ARG A 406 40.54 16.32 -34.59
N SER A 407 40.42 16.76 -35.82
CA SER A 407 39.32 16.85 -36.75
C SER A 407 39.04 15.54 -37.51
N PHE A 408 37.77 15.40 -37.90
CA PHE A 408 37.21 14.81 -39.13
C PHE A 408 37.72 13.46 -39.66
N SER A 409 36.79 12.51 -39.87
CA SER A 409 36.50 12.00 -41.22
C SER A 409 35.22 11.17 -41.27
N SER A 410 34.33 11.58 -42.16
CA SER A 410 33.19 10.86 -42.73
C SER A 410 33.65 9.89 -43.83
N ALA A 411 33.09 8.68 -43.87
CA ALA A 411 33.03 7.87 -45.09
C ALA A 411 31.84 6.90 -45.07
N LEU A 412 31.14 6.85 -46.20
CA LEU A 412 29.99 6.02 -46.58
C LEU A 412 30.35 4.51 -46.74
N PHE A 413 29.39 3.63 -46.39
CA PHE A 413 28.81 2.42 -47.06
C PHE A 413 29.63 1.56 -48.08
N PRO A 414 29.28 0.29 -48.43
CA PRO A 414 28.04 -0.51 -48.16
C PRO A 414 28.18 -2.05 -47.90
N LEU A 415 27.02 -2.70 -47.64
CA LEU A 415 26.56 -4.06 -48.03
C LEU A 415 27.46 -5.31 -47.82
N LEU A 416 26.97 -6.31 -47.08
CA LEU A 416 26.80 -7.69 -47.59
C LEU A 416 25.89 -8.55 -46.69
N ALA A 417 25.23 -9.52 -47.34
CA ALA A 417 24.12 -10.36 -46.89
C ALA A 417 24.54 -11.69 -46.21
N CYS A 418 23.51 -12.50 -45.88
CA CYS A 418 23.48 -13.96 -45.60
C CYS A 418 23.70 -14.38 -44.14
N LEU A 419 23.08 -15.43 -43.57
CA LEU A 419 21.90 -16.28 -43.82
C LEU A 419 21.83 -17.26 -42.61
N TYR A 420 20.63 -17.53 -42.07
CA TYR A 420 20.11 -18.82 -41.54
C TYR A 420 20.63 -19.56 -40.27
N LEU A 421 19.62 -20.08 -39.54
CA LEU A 421 19.47 -21.31 -38.72
C LEU A 421 20.18 -21.38 -37.35
N ALA A 422 19.46 -21.43 -36.23
CA ALA A 422 18.63 -22.54 -35.70
C ALA A 422 19.45 -23.67 -35.08
N LEU A 423 19.41 -23.73 -33.75
CA LEU A 423 19.32 -24.93 -32.90
C LEU A 423 18.69 -24.51 -31.56
#